data_AF-A0A533Z9L3-F1
#
_entry.id   AF-A0A533Z9L3-F1
#
_cell.length_a   1.000
_cell.length_b   1.000
_cell.length_c   1.000
_cell.angle_alpha   90.00
_cell.angle_beta   90.00
_cell.angle_gamma   90.00
#
_symmetry.space_group_name_H-M   'P 1'
#
loop_
_entity.id
_entity.type
_entity.pdbx_description
1 polymer ?
#
loop_
_entity_poly.entity_id
_entity_poly.type
_entity_poly.pdbx_seq_one_letter_code
_entity_poly.pdbx_strand_id
1 'polypeptide(L)'
;MNLKKIPLVACFLAMVSLLGGCTSIQKSSPVSPTVETDLTSEWEIQDEGIVYTIKLDRYGNGGYDWQKGRIETTSFVDGKWTGNWIQPGNDREGGFELRLSDDRSEAEGMWWYTRIGEKVFPPGESGGKFKLKRVPTDGAARTSSY
;
A
#
# COMPACT_ATOMS: atom_id res chain seq x y z
N MET A 1 30.10 -25.78 -23.46
CA MET A 1 30.66 -25.47 -24.81
C MET A 1 30.45 -26.66 -25.71
N ASN A 2 29.65 -26.53 -26.78
CA ASN A 2 29.86 -27.20 -28.06
C ASN A 2 28.80 -26.68 -29.05
N LEU A 3 29.25 -25.78 -29.92
CA LEU A 3 28.51 -25.19 -31.01
C LEU A 3 28.76 -26.05 -32.26
N LYS A 4 27.70 -26.52 -32.94
CA LYS A 4 27.81 -27.02 -34.32
C LYS A 4 26.74 -26.36 -35.19
N LYS A 5 27.22 -25.57 -36.14
CA LYS A 5 26.50 -24.88 -37.22
C LYS A 5 26.44 -25.78 -38.45
N ILE A 6 25.35 -25.76 -39.22
CA ILE A 6 25.30 -26.07 -40.67
C ILE A 6 24.09 -25.30 -41.31
N PRO A 7 23.95 -25.12 -42.64
CA PRO A 7 24.34 -23.89 -43.34
C PRO A 7 23.24 -23.22 -44.20
N LEU A 8 23.51 -21.96 -44.52
CA LEU A 8 23.31 -21.23 -45.79
C LEU A 8 22.24 -21.74 -46.80
N VAL A 9 21.18 -20.95 -46.99
CA VAL A 9 20.58 -20.73 -48.32
C VAL A 9 20.74 -19.24 -48.62
N ALA A 10 21.49 -18.96 -49.69
CA ALA A 10 21.74 -17.62 -50.19
C ALA A 10 20.81 -17.29 -51.37
N CYS A 11 20.71 -15.98 -51.63
CA CYS A 11 20.20 -15.31 -52.83
C CYS A 11 18.68 -15.26 -53.03
N PHE A 12 18.12 -14.07 -52.84
CA PHE A 12 17.71 -13.24 -53.99
C PHE A 12 17.85 -11.75 -53.65
N LEU A 13 18.60 -11.04 -54.50
CA LEU A 13 18.73 -9.58 -54.55
C LEU A 13 17.56 -8.99 -55.36
N ALA A 14 16.86 -7.99 -54.81
CA ALA A 14 16.22 -6.87 -55.52
C ALA A 14 15.69 -5.87 -54.46
N MET A 15 16.40 -4.78 -54.15
CA MET A 15 16.36 -3.44 -54.75
C MET A 15 15.03 -2.66 -54.64
N VAL A 16 15.15 -1.49 -53.99
CA VAL A 16 14.44 -0.20 -54.16
C VAL A 16 13.13 0.05 -53.38
N SER A 17 13.32 0.80 -52.29
CA SER A 17 12.66 2.06 -51.87
C SER A 17 11.17 2.28 -52.11
N LEU A 18 10.43 2.62 -51.03
CA LEU A 18 9.63 3.86 -50.93
C LEU A 18 9.02 3.99 -49.52
N LEU A 19 8.82 5.26 -49.13
CA LEU A 19 8.46 5.75 -47.80
C LEU A 19 7.15 5.16 -47.27
N GLY A 20 7.14 4.80 -45.99
CA GLY A 20 5.95 4.37 -45.27
C GLY A 20 6.23 4.34 -43.78
N GLY A 21 6.39 5.51 -43.17
CA GLY A 21 6.45 5.63 -41.72
C GLY A 21 5.11 5.21 -41.12
N CYS A 22 5.01 3.96 -40.69
CA CYS A 22 3.96 3.55 -39.76
C CYS A 22 4.31 4.15 -38.40
N THR A 23 3.66 5.26 -38.07
CA THR A 23 3.59 5.80 -36.73
C THR A 23 3.07 4.72 -35.80
N SER A 24 3.95 4.18 -34.96
CA SER A 24 3.55 3.41 -33.80
C SER A 24 2.76 4.34 -32.90
N ILE A 25 1.43 4.23 -32.92
CA ILE A 25 0.58 4.80 -31.88
C ILE A 25 0.91 4.02 -30.62
N GLN A 26 1.91 4.47 -29.86
CA GLN A 26 2.03 4.12 -28.45
C GLN A 26 0.71 4.57 -27.82
N LYS A 27 -0.13 3.59 -27.50
CA LYS A 27 -1.24 3.77 -26.58
C LYS A 27 -0.61 4.16 -25.24
N SER A 28 -0.40 5.45 -25.05
CA SER A 28 -0.08 6.02 -23.75
C SER A 28 -1.25 5.67 -22.85
N SER A 29 -1.03 4.71 -21.94
CA SER A 29 -1.92 4.55 -20.79
C SER A 29 -2.08 5.94 -20.17
N PRO A 30 -3.31 6.37 -19.83
CA PRO A 30 -3.45 7.58 -19.05
C PRO A 30 -2.65 7.35 -17.78
N VAL A 31 -1.64 8.20 -17.55
CA VAL A 31 -1.08 8.39 -16.21
C VAL A 31 -2.24 9.00 -15.44
N SER A 32 -3.08 8.15 -14.85
CA SER A 32 -3.99 8.59 -13.81
C SER A 32 -3.13 9.36 -12.82
N PRO A 33 -3.52 10.58 -12.42
CA PRO A 33 -2.79 11.27 -11.38
C PRO A 33 -2.78 10.30 -10.19
N THR A 34 -1.60 9.84 -9.80
CA THR A 34 -1.41 9.19 -8.52
C THR A 34 -1.70 10.30 -7.51
N VAL A 35 -2.97 10.47 -7.16
CA VAL A 35 -3.37 11.33 -6.07
C VAL A 35 -2.72 10.68 -4.87
N GLU A 36 -1.58 11.24 -4.47
CA GLU A 36 -0.88 10.85 -3.27
C GLU A 36 -1.93 10.86 -2.16
N THR A 37 -2.19 9.68 -1.59
CA THR A 37 -3.30 9.54 -0.66
C THR A 37 -2.88 10.18 0.65
N ASP A 38 -3.44 11.35 0.94
CA ASP A 38 -3.21 12.07 2.18
C ASP A 38 -3.95 11.39 3.35
N LEU A 39 -3.18 10.75 4.23
CA LEU A 39 -3.68 10.07 5.42
C LEU A 39 -3.72 10.96 6.68
N THR A 40 -3.34 12.24 6.56
CA THR A 40 -3.26 13.18 7.69
C THR A 40 -4.60 13.29 8.40
N SER A 41 -4.67 12.78 9.63
CA SER A 41 -5.82 12.91 10.53
C SER A 41 -5.55 12.23 11.86
N GLU A 42 -6.52 12.38 12.77
CA GLU A 42 -6.67 11.44 13.88
C GLU A 42 -7.55 10.26 13.43
N TRP A 43 -7.14 9.07 13.80
CA TRP A 43 -7.84 7.82 13.51
C TRP A 43 -8.06 7.04 14.80
N GLU A 44 -9.19 6.36 14.91
CA GLU A 44 -9.46 5.35 15.92
C GLU A 44 -8.98 3.99 15.42
N ILE A 45 -8.13 3.32 16.20
CA ILE A 45 -7.80 1.90 16.03
C ILE A 45 -8.74 1.07 16.89
N GLN A 46 -9.33 0.03 16.30
CA GLN A 46 -10.17 -0.94 17.00
C GLN A 46 -9.45 -2.29 17.06
N ASP A 47 -9.07 -2.72 18.25
CA ASP A 47 -8.32 -3.95 18.49
C ASP A 47 -8.84 -4.68 19.73
N GLU A 48 -9.34 -5.90 19.56
CA GLU A 48 -9.82 -6.81 20.62
C GLU A 48 -10.65 -6.16 21.76
N GLY A 49 -11.53 -5.21 21.40
CA GLY A 49 -12.41 -4.51 22.36
C GLY A 49 -11.80 -3.27 23.01
N ILE A 50 -10.58 -2.91 22.65
CA ILE A 50 -9.93 -1.65 22.99
C ILE A 50 -10.01 -0.72 21.79
N VAL A 51 -10.37 0.54 22.05
CA VAL A 51 -10.31 1.63 21.07
C VAL A 51 -9.32 2.67 21.56
N TYR A 52 -8.40 3.07 20.70
CA TYR A 52 -7.42 4.12 20.98
C TYR A 52 -7.15 4.94 19.73
N THR A 53 -6.65 6.17 19.90
CA THR A 53 -6.41 7.07 18.76
C THR A 53 -4.94 7.08 18.32
N ILE A 54 -4.73 7.29 17.04
CA ILE A 54 -3.43 7.50 16.40
C ILE A 54 -3.49 8.77 15.54
N LYS A 55 -2.45 9.59 15.60
CA LYS A 55 -2.32 10.76 14.72
C LYS A 55 -1.35 10.44 13.60
N LEU A 56 -1.85 10.42 12.37
CA LEU A 56 -1.07 10.10 11.18
C LEU A 56 -0.60 11.38 10.46
N ASP A 57 0.59 11.31 9.89
CA ASP A 57 1.06 12.25 8.88
C ASP A 57 0.46 11.93 7.49
N ARG A 58 0.83 12.72 6.48
CA ARG A 58 0.34 12.56 5.10
C ARG A 58 0.64 11.20 4.49
N TYR A 59 1.68 10.52 4.97
CA TYR A 59 2.13 9.23 4.48
C TYR A 59 1.57 8.05 5.29
N GLY A 60 0.79 8.33 6.34
CA GLY A 60 0.24 7.30 7.21
C GLY A 60 1.20 6.83 8.30
N ASN A 61 2.24 7.60 8.66
CA ASN A 61 3.08 7.30 9.81
C ASN A 61 2.56 8.03 11.04
N GLY A 62 2.62 7.41 12.21
CA GLY A 62 2.13 8.04 13.43
C GLY A 62 2.35 7.22 14.68
N GLY A 63 2.28 7.88 15.83
CA GLY A 63 2.37 7.27 17.15
C GLY A 63 1.03 7.27 17.89
N TYR A 64 0.87 6.32 18.80
CA TYR A 64 -0.26 6.21 19.73
C TYR A 64 0.22 5.82 21.13
N ASP A 65 -0.54 6.20 22.16
CA ASP A 65 -0.08 6.06 23.55
C ASP A 65 -0.08 4.62 24.05
N TRP A 66 -1.05 3.81 23.61
CA TRP A 66 -1.15 2.40 24.00
C TRP A 66 0.12 1.64 23.66
N GLN A 67 0.82 1.13 24.68
CA GLN A 67 2.11 0.44 24.54
C GLN A 67 3.19 1.26 23.81
N LYS A 68 3.08 2.60 23.83
CA LYS A 68 3.96 3.53 23.09
C LYS A 68 4.08 3.16 21.61
N GLY A 69 2.97 2.71 21.04
CA GLY A 69 2.95 2.11 19.72
C GLY A 69 3.11 3.13 18.59
N ARG A 70 3.45 2.63 17.41
CA ARG A 70 3.51 3.43 16.18
C ARG A 70 3.23 2.59 14.95
N ILE A 71 2.75 3.26 13.91
CA ILE A 71 2.62 2.75 12.54
C ILE A 71 3.69 3.37 11.67
N GLU A 72 4.34 2.52 10.86
CA GLU A 72 5.29 2.88 9.83
C GLU A 72 4.79 2.36 8.48
N THR A 73 4.38 3.25 7.59
CA THR A 73 3.83 2.89 6.28
C THR A 73 4.93 2.49 5.31
N THR A 74 4.77 1.36 4.65
CA THR A 74 5.69 0.86 3.62
C THR A 74 5.17 1.09 2.20
N SER A 75 3.86 0.97 1.99
CA SER A 75 3.25 1.26 0.69
C SER A 75 1.79 1.69 0.78
N PHE A 76 1.38 2.51 -0.18
CA PHE A 76 -0.02 2.80 -0.45
C PHE A 76 -0.26 2.80 -1.96
N VAL A 77 -0.87 1.74 -2.50
CA VAL A 77 -1.10 1.56 -3.94
C VAL A 77 -2.48 0.97 -4.18
N ASP A 78 -3.27 1.58 -5.06
CA ASP A 78 -4.62 1.12 -5.43
C ASP A 78 -5.53 0.85 -4.22
N GLY A 79 -5.49 1.72 -3.20
CA GLY A 79 -6.25 1.59 -1.95
C GLY A 79 -5.73 0.51 -0.99
N LYS A 80 -4.65 -0.20 -1.34
CA LYS A 80 -3.94 -1.13 -0.45
C LYS A 80 -2.93 -0.35 0.38
N TRP A 81 -3.07 -0.40 1.69
CA TRP A 81 -2.16 0.21 2.64
C TRP A 81 -1.40 -0.87 3.40
N THR A 82 -0.08 -0.87 3.31
CA THR A 82 0.78 -1.82 4.04
C THR A 82 1.79 -1.10 4.89
N GLY A 83 2.21 -1.73 5.97
CA GLY A 83 3.22 -1.17 6.85
C GLY A 83 3.56 -2.10 8.00
N ASN A 84 4.28 -1.53 8.96
CA ASN A 84 4.64 -2.16 10.21
C ASN A 84 3.95 -1.46 11.37
N TRP A 85 3.67 -2.21 12.42
CA TRP A 85 3.33 -1.67 13.72
C TRP A 85 4.43 -2.10 14.72
N ILE A 86 4.81 -1.20 15.61
CA ILE A 86 5.79 -1.47 16.66
C ILE A 86 5.25 -0.96 17.99
N GLN A 87 5.28 -1.81 19.01
CA GLN A 87 4.87 -1.51 20.39
C GLN A 87 6.03 -1.80 21.36
N PRO A 88 6.87 -0.80 21.67
CA PRO A 88 7.97 -0.96 22.62
C PRO A 88 7.50 -1.28 24.04
N GLY A 89 6.31 -0.83 24.44
CA GLY A 89 5.79 -1.00 25.81
C GLY A 89 5.55 -2.45 26.22
N ASN A 90 5.28 -3.34 25.26
CA ASN A 90 5.10 -4.77 25.47
C ASN A 90 6.10 -5.63 24.66
N ASP A 91 7.10 -4.98 24.06
CA ASP A 91 8.14 -5.59 23.23
C ASP A 91 7.61 -6.45 22.07
N ARG A 92 6.72 -5.87 21.28
CA ARG A 92 6.11 -6.54 20.12
C ARG A 92 6.18 -5.69 18.87
N GLU A 93 6.23 -6.35 17.73
CA GLU A 93 6.16 -5.72 16.42
C GLU A 93 5.61 -6.69 15.38
N GLY A 94 5.18 -6.12 14.27
CA GLY A 94 4.54 -6.87 13.22
C GLY A 94 4.26 -6.06 11.97
N GLY A 95 3.59 -6.70 11.03
CA GLY A 95 3.13 -6.08 9.80
C GLY A 95 1.61 -5.96 9.76
N PHE A 96 1.14 -5.14 8.84
CA PHE A 96 -0.28 -5.06 8.49
C PHE A 96 -0.50 -4.89 6.99
N GLU A 97 -1.70 -5.27 6.59
CA GLU A 97 -2.28 -4.97 5.28
C GLU A 97 -3.73 -4.55 5.47
N LEU A 98 -4.06 -3.38 4.96
CA LEU A 98 -5.38 -2.74 5.06
C LEU A 98 -5.87 -2.34 3.68
N ARG A 99 -7.20 -2.25 3.54
CA ARG A 99 -7.87 -1.62 2.42
C ARG A 99 -8.55 -0.36 2.89
N LEU A 100 -8.17 0.76 2.28
CA LEU A 100 -8.82 2.04 2.47
C LEU A 100 -10.14 2.05 1.69
N SER A 101 -11.21 2.45 2.36
CA SER A 101 -12.52 2.73 1.75
C SER A 101 -12.44 3.83 0.68
N ASP A 102 -13.37 3.82 -0.27
CA ASP A 102 -13.40 4.79 -1.37
C ASP A 102 -13.54 6.24 -0.89
N ASP A 103 -14.31 6.45 0.19
CA ASP A 103 -14.48 7.76 0.84
C ASP A 103 -13.33 8.12 1.80
N ARG A 104 -12.35 7.21 1.95
CA ARG A 104 -11.15 7.33 2.77
C ARG A 104 -11.44 7.51 4.26
N SER A 105 -12.63 7.16 4.72
CA SER A 105 -13.04 7.32 6.12
C SER A 105 -12.67 6.14 7.01
N GLU A 106 -12.56 4.94 6.43
CA GLU A 106 -12.24 3.70 7.13
C GLU A 106 -11.16 2.91 6.39
N ALA A 107 -10.36 2.14 7.15
CA ALA A 107 -9.43 1.16 6.61
C ALA A 107 -9.55 -0.15 7.38
N GLU A 108 -9.63 -1.27 6.66
CA GLU A 108 -9.84 -2.60 7.27
C GLU A 108 -8.93 -3.66 6.64
N GLY A 109 -8.51 -4.63 7.44
CA GLY A 109 -7.71 -5.75 6.97
C GLY A 109 -7.16 -6.58 8.11
N MET A 110 -5.89 -6.96 8.00
CA MET A 110 -5.23 -7.91 8.89
C MET A 110 -3.89 -7.38 9.40
N TRP A 111 -3.53 -7.78 10.61
CA TRP A 111 -2.20 -7.61 11.17
C TRP A 111 -1.60 -8.97 11.53
N TRP A 112 -0.28 -9.05 11.64
CA TRP A 112 0.47 -10.23 12.08
C TRP A 112 1.66 -9.83 12.95
N TYR A 113 2.18 -10.77 13.75
CA TYR A 113 3.44 -10.59 14.46
C TYR A 113 4.63 -10.90 13.56
N THR A 114 5.72 -10.14 13.71
CA THR A 114 7.04 -10.53 13.22
C THR A 114 7.99 -10.82 14.39
N ARG A 115 7.74 -10.22 15.57
CA ARG A 115 8.49 -10.51 16.79
C ARG A 115 7.68 -10.24 18.07
N ILE A 116 7.89 -11.09 19.08
CA ILE A 116 7.40 -10.93 20.47
C ILE A 116 8.56 -11.27 21.40
N GLY A 117 9.06 -10.29 22.15
CA GLY A 117 10.28 -10.49 22.93
C GLY A 117 11.45 -10.88 22.02
N GLU A 118 12.10 -12.00 22.35
CA GLU A 118 13.19 -12.59 21.57
C GLU A 118 12.69 -13.53 20.45
N LYS A 119 11.39 -13.87 20.41
CA LYS A 119 10.84 -14.82 19.43
C LYS A 119 10.48 -14.13 18.13
N VAL A 120 10.97 -14.66 17.00
CA VAL A 120 10.69 -14.18 15.64
C VAL A 120 9.70 -15.09 14.93
N PHE A 121 8.84 -14.51 14.10
CA PHE A 121 7.77 -15.20 13.35
C PHE A 121 7.88 -14.90 11.85
N PRO A 122 7.50 -15.83 10.97
CA PRO A 122 7.40 -15.54 9.54
C PRO A 122 6.29 -14.50 9.30
N PRO A 123 6.49 -13.53 8.37
CA PRO A 123 5.46 -12.57 8.03
C PRO A 123 4.21 -13.24 7.43
N GLY A 124 3.03 -12.66 7.69
CA GLY A 124 1.78 -13.05 7.05
C GLY A 124 0.99 -14.15 7.75
N GLU A 125 1.49 -14.75 8.84
CA GLU A 125 0.67 -15.59 9.71
C GLU A 125 -0.28 -14.70 10.53
N SER A 126 -1.59 -14.78 10.21
CA SER A 126 -2.63 -13.91 10.75
C SER A 126 -2.56 -13.78 12.27
N GLY A 127 -2.28 -12.56 12.75
CA GLY A 127 -2.44 -12.18 14.15
C GLY A 127 -3.90 -11.88 14.46
N GLY A 128 -4.52 -11.00 13.68
CA GLY A 128 -5.92 -10.64 13.88
C GLY A 128 -6.45 -9.65 12.83
N LYS A 129 -7.70 -9.23 13.02
CA LYS A 129 -8.31 -8.16 12.23
C LYS A 129 -7.76 -6.81 12.67
N PHE A 130 -7.64 -5.89 11.72
CA PHE A 130 -7.21 -4.53 12.00
C PHE A 130 -8.20 -3.55 11.36
N LYS A 131 -8.75 -2.63 12.16
CA LYS A 131 -9.69 -1.62 11.69
C LYS A 131 -9.28 -0.24 12.19
N LEU A 132 -9.23 0.71 11.26
CA LEU A 132 -9.04 2.12 11.52
C LEU A 132 -10.23 2.93 11.01
N LYS A 133 -10.63 3.95 11.76
CA LYS A 133 -11.68 4.90 11.38
C LYS A 133 -11.22 6.33 11.59
N ARG A 134 -11.36 7.20 10.60
CA ARG A 134 -11.06 8.64 10.77
C ARG A 134 -11.97 9.23 11.81
N VAL A 135 -11.39 10.00 12.72
CA VAL A 135 -12.16 10.84 13.63
C VAL A 135 -12.68 12.03 12.83
N PRO A 136 -14.00 12.24 12.73
CA PRO A 136 -14.54 13.41 12.05
C PRO A 136 -14.01 14.68 12.72
N THR A 137 -13.37 15.56 11.95
CA THR A 137 -13.11 16.91 12.44
C THR A 137 -14.45 17.61 12.55
N ASP A 138 -14.76 18.11 13.75
CA ASP A 138 -16.03 18.74 14.11
C ASP A 138 -16.30 19.94 13.18
N GLY A 139 -16.97 19.67 12.06
CA GLY A 139 -17.04 20.58 10.90
C GLY A 139 -17.52 19.91 9.62
N ALA A 140 -17.29 18.59 9.44
CA ALA A 140 -17.76 17.85 8.27
C ALA A 140 -19.17 17.23 8.43
N ALA A 141 -19.72 17.17 9.65
CA ALA A 141 -20.95 16.43 9.96
C ALA A 141 -22.23 17.29 10.13
N ARG A 142 -22.23 18.58 9.77
CA ARG A 142 -23.41 19.46 9.96
C ARG A 142 -23.91 20.18 8.71
N THR A 143 -23.85 19.57 7.54
CA THR A 143 -24.59 20.08 6.36
C THR A 143 -25.33 18.96 5.63
N SER A 144 -26.43 18.51 6.23
CA SER A 144 -27.58 17.85 5.57
C SER A 144 -28.64 17.61 6.65
N SER A 145 -29.91 17.99 6.57
CA SER A 145 -30.73 18.68 5.59
C SER A 145 -32.06 19.04 6.28
N TYR A 146 -32.63 20.19 5.88
CA TYR A 146 -34.04 20.65 5.93
C TYR A 146 -34.84 20.58 7.24
#